data_AF-A0A7G2JYI8-F1
#
_entry.id   AF-A0A7G2JYI8-F1
#
_cell.length_a   1.000
_cell.length_b   1.000
_cell.length_c   1.000
_cell.angle_alpha   90.00
_cell.angle_beta   90.00
_cell.angle_gamma   90.00
#
_symmetry.space_group_name_H-M   'P 1'
#
loop_
_entity.id
_entity.type
_entity.pdbx_description
1 polymer ?
#
loop_
_entity_poly.entity_id
_entity_poly.type
_entity_poly.pdbx_seq_one_letter_code
_entity_poly.pdbx_strand_id
1 'polypeptide(L)' 'MTLDVWQHIRQEAKELAENEPMLASFFHSTILIHQNLGGALSYLLAN' A
#
# COMPACT_ATOMS: atom_id res chain seq x y z
N MET A 1 17.75 -3.99 0.56
CA MET A 1 17.59 -3.33 1.86
C MET A 1 16.27 -2.57 1.94
N THR A 2 16.01 -1.48 1.20
CA THR A 2 14.71 -0.77 1.26
C THR A 2 13.65 -1.28 0.27
N LEU A 3 14.07 -1.85 -0.87
CA LEU A 3 13.14 -2.46 -1.84
C LEU A 3 12.38 -3.65 -1.25
N ASP A 4 13.03 -4.43 -0.39
CA ASP A 4 12.46 -5.65 0.18
C ASP A 4 11.29 -5.31 1.11
N VAL A 5 11.41 -4.26 1.92
CA VAL A 5 10.33 -3.80 2.81
C VAL A 5 9.12 -3.33 2.02
N TRP A 6 9.33 -2.60 0.92
CA TRP A 6 8.23 -2.13 0.08
C TRP A 6 7.47 -3.27 -0.60
N GLN A 7 8.18 -4.29 -1.06
CA GLN A 7 7.55 -5.47 -1.65
C GLN A 7 6.70 -6.22 -0.62
N HIS A 8 7.19 -6.38 0.61
CA HIS A 8 6.41 -7.00 1.70
C HIS A 8 5.15 -6.20 2.01
N ILE A 9 5.25 -4.87 2.15
CA ILE A 9 4.08 -3.99 2.41
C ILE A 9 3.05 -4.10 1.28
N ARG A 10 3.49 -4.13 0.01
CA ARG A 10 2.56 -4.30 -1.12
C ARG A 10 1.87 -5.66 -1.11
N GLN A 11 2.57 -6.70 -0.69
CA GLN A 11 2.02 -8.03 -0.61
C GLN A 11 0.98 -8.14 0.51
N GLU A 12 1.31 -7.64 1.71
CA GLU A 12 0.37 -7.56 2.84
C GLU A 12 -0.86 -6.71 2.50
N ALA A 13 -0.67 -5.55 1.88
CA ALA A 13 -1.78 -4.68 1.46
C ALA A 13 -2.72 -5.38 0.46
N LYS A 14 -2.19 -6.27 -0.37
CA LYS A 14 -2.97 -7.05 -1.34
C LYS A 14 -3.75 -8.16 -0.65
N GLU A 15 -3.13 -8.88 0.29
CA GLU A 15 -3.81 -9.89 1.10
C GLU A 15 -4.90 -9.27 1.99
N LEU A 16 -4.64 -8.10 2.59
CA LEU A 16 -5.64 -7.36 3.37
C LEU A 16 -6.79 -6.85 2.49
N ALA A 17 -6.51 -6.38 1.28
CA ALA A 17 -7.54 -5.99 0.32
C ALA A 17 -8.43 -7.18 -0.11
N GLU A 18 -7.86 -8.38 -0.24
CA GLU A 18 -8.62 -9.60 -0.54
C GLU A 18 -9.46 -10.07 0.66
N ASN A 19 -8.92 -9.97 1.88
CA ASN A 19 -9.65 -10.34 3.09
C ASN A 19 -10.74 -9.33 3.48
N GLU A 20 -10.56 -8.05 3.13
CA GLU A 20 -11.47 -6.97 3.53
C GLU A 20 -11.85 -6.08 2.35
N PRO A 21 -12.87 -6.48 1.55
CA PRO A 21 -13.27 -5.79 0.32
C PRO A 21 -13.68 -4.31 0.52
N MET A 22 -14.17 -3.96 1.71
CA MET A 22 -14.51 -2.58 2.07
C MET A 22 -13.29 -1.67 2.12
N LEU A 23 -12.13 -2.19 2.53
CA LEU A 23 -10.87 -1.45 2.59
C LEU A 23 -9.98 -1.70 1.37
N ALA A 24 -10.36 -2.64 0.48
CA ALA A 24 -9.60 -2.94 -0.74
C ALA A 24 -9.31 -1.71 -1.58
N SER A 25 -10.32 -0.86 -1.82
CA SER A 25 -10.17 0.40 -2.57
C SER A 25 -9.22 1.38 -1.89
N PHE A 26 -9.22 1.40 -0.55
CA PHE A 26 -8.34 2.26 0.25
C PHE A 26 -6.88 1.80 0.12
N PHE A 27 -6.60 0.51 0.35
CA PHE A 27 -5.26 -0.07 0.19
C PHE A 27 -4.75 0.01 -1.25
N HIS A 28 -5.65 -0.17 -2.22
CA HIS A 28 -5.31 0.01 -3.62
C HIS A 28 -4.84 1.43 -3.90
N SER A 29 -5.59 2.44 -3.43
CA SER A 29 -5.33 3.85 -3.70
C SER A 29 -4.12 4.41 -2.94
N THR A 30 -3.88 3.94 -1.72
CA THR A 30 -2.82 4.45 -0.84
C THR A 30 -1.49 3.73 -1.00
N ILE A 31 -1.49 2.43 -1.34
CA ILE A 31 -0.27 1.61 -1.38
C ILE A 31 -0.02 1.06 -2.78
N LEU A 32 -1.02 0.47 -3.45
CA LEU A 32 -0.80 -0.24 -4.71
C LEU A 32 -0.63 0.67 -5.94
N ILE A 33 -1.14 1.91 -5.94
CA ILE A 33 -0.93 2.86 -7.06
C ILE A 33 0.49 3.42 -7.07
N HIS A 34 1.14 3.50 -5.92
CA HIS A 34 2.45 4.11 -5.80
C HIS A 34 3.54 3.10 -6.14
N GLN A 35 4.59 3.56 -6.81
CA GLN A 35 5.72 2.71 -7.19
C GLN A 35 6.79 2.61 -6.10
N ASN A 36 6.75 3.51 -5.11
CA ASN A 36 7.72 3.59 -4.03
C ASN A 36 7.04 3.88 -2.69
N LEU A 37 7.69 3.46 -1.60
CA LEU A 37 7.22 3.69 -0.23
C LEU A 37 7.03 5.18 0.07
N GLY A 38 7.90 6.05 -0.43
CA GLY A 38 7.84 7.49 -0.16
C GLY A 38 6.59 8.17 -0.71
N GLY A 39 6.13 7.79 -1.90
CA GLY A 39 4.92 8.34 -2.52
C GLY A 39 3.65 7.91 -1.79
N ALA A 40 3.59 6.63 -1.38
CA ALA A 40 2.52 6.12 -0.54
C ALA A 40 2.51 6.83 0.84
N LEU A 41 3.67 7.01 1.46
CA LEU A 41 3.80 7.67 2.75
C LEU A 41 3.40 9.15 2.68
N SER A 42 3.84 9.89 1.66
CA SER A 42 3.42 11.28 1.44
C SER A 42 1.92 11.39 1.22
N TYR A 43 1.32 10.48 0.46
CA TYR A 43 -0.13 10.46 0.26
C TYR A 43 -0.87 10.20 1.57
N LEU A 44 -0.37 9.26 2.38
CA LEU A 44 -0.95 8.94 3.69
C LEU A 44 -0.79 10.07 4.72
N LEU A 45 0.31 10.84 4.66
CA LEU A 45 0.59 11.97 5.54
C LEU A 45 -0.11 13.26 5.11
N ALA A 46 -0.39 13.41 3.82
CA ALA A 46 -1.07 14.59 3.27
C ALA A 46 -2.60 14.53 3.40
N ASN A 47 -3.14 13.33 3.64
CA ASN A 47 -4.55 13.05 3.80
C ASN A 47 -4.93 13.05 5.30
#